data_AF-A0A9E3JY50-F1
#
_entry.id   AF-A0A9E3JY50-F1
#
_cell.length_a   1.000
_cell.length_b   1.000
_cell.length_c   1.000
_cell.angle_alpha   90.00
_cell.angle_beta   90.00
_cell.angle_gamma   90.00
#
_symmetry.space_group_name_H-M   'P 1'
#
loop_
_entity.id
_entity.type
_entity.pdbx_description
1 polymer ?
#
loop_
_entity_poly.entity_id
_entity_poly.type
_entity_poly.pdbx_seq_one_letter_code
_entity_poly.pdbx_strand_id
1 'polypeptide(L)'
;VFKMFDVRINGLPDKDWSTPLKAPPLTLPFMPQALRFGKVSDRFDEGIDAPGSSRNKERQRDADDPYAGERPLETDPRDPEDAPRTDAAMGDRNTEASLMYEHHAFLRMRARRDGKYANDAPVAQEDDLMTASDDYKAWRAGKIKDLLVENVGTHATDHSSILTNPAHSEKALAYDIPVGVCHIGQEDLARFRMMADWRFLEGVDKSNPIAAFDKYFKSGTMGNKKVEDWVNEDNDAALPPKVLNKRSLF
;
A
#
# COMPACT_ATOMS: atom_id res chain seq x y z
N VAL A 1 -24.17 -26.22 -7.28
CA VAL A 1 -23.27 -25.09 -6.90
C VAL A 1 -23.38 -24.04 -8.00
N PHE A 2 -24.12 -22.96 -7.75
CA PHE A 2 -24.24 -21.85 -8.70
C PHE A 2 -22.98 -20.99 -8.62
N LYS A 3 -22.24 -20.87 -9.73
CA LYS A 3 -21.06 -20.01 -9.84
C LYS A 3 -21.52 -18.55 -9.99
N MET A 4 -21.23 -17.73 -9.00
CA MET A 4 -21.55 -16.30 -8.95
C MET A 4 -20.45 -15.45 -9.60
N PHE A 5 -19.97 -15.85 -10.79
CA PHE A 5 -18.87 -15.18 -11.50
C PHE A 5 -19.31 -14.42 -12.77
N ASP A 6 -20.56 -14.57 -13.22
CA ASP A 6 -21.04 -13.98 -14.47
C ASP A 6 -21.94 -12.74 -14.30
N VAL A 7 -22.13 -12.25 -13.07
CA VAL A 7 -22.89 -11.01 -12.86
C VAL A 7 -21.95 -9.84 -13.01
N ARG A 8 -21.97 -9.20 -14.18
CA ARG A 8 -21.27 -7.93 -14.39
C ARG A 8 -21.77 -6.90 -13.39
N ILE A 9 -20.85 -6.42 -12.54
CA ILE A 9 -21.11 -5.41 -11.51
C ILE A 9 -21.34 -4.03 -12.13
N ASN A 10 -20.69 -3.76 -13.27
CA ASN A 10 -20.78 -2.49 -14.00
C ASN A 10 -21.42 -2.70 -15.39
N GLY A 11 -22.20 -1.71 -15.83
CA GLY A 11 -22.66 -1.63 -17.22
C GLY A 11 -21.48 -1.51 -18.19
N LEU A 12 -21.63 -2.06 -19.39
CA LEU A 12 -20.66 -1.78 -20.45
C LEU A 12 -20.79 -0.32 -20.89
N PRO A 13 -19.68 0.36 -21.21
CA PRO A 13 -19.76 1.64 -21.92
C PRO A 13 -20.42 1.42 -23.29
N ASP A 14 -21.00 2.47 -23.85
CA ASP A 14 -21.58 2.44 -25.19
C ASP A 14 -20.52 1.99 -26.22
N LYS A 15 -20.97 1.33 -27.29
CA LYS A 15 -20.06 0.78 -28.32
C LYS A 15 -19.14 1.84 -28.94
N ASP A 16 -19.61 3.09 -28.99
CA ASP A 16 -18.89 4.24 -29.55
C ASP A 16 -18.31 5.15 -28.46
N TRP A 17 -18.35 4.74 -27.20
CA TRP A 17 -17.74 5.47 -26.10
C TRP A 17 -16.22 5.42 -26.25
N SER A 18 -15.61 6.60 -26.26
CA SER A 18 -14.16 6.79 -26.24
C SER A 18 -13.82 7.81 -25.17
N THR A 19 -12.73 7.56 -24.45
CA THR A 19 -12.15 8.57 -23.55
C THR A 19 -11.30 9.51 -24.41
N PRO A 20 -11.67 10.79 -24.54
CA PRO A 20 -10.82 11.74 -25.24
C PRO A 20 -9.56 11.96 -24.41
N LEU A 21 -8.43 11.39 -24.86
CA LEU A 21 -7.10 11.67 -24.32
C LEU A 21 -6.69 13.09 -24.74
N LYS A 22 -7.18 14.08 -24.00
CA LYS A 22 -6.80 15.50 -24.13
C LYS A 22 -5.78 15.91 -23.06
N ALA A 23 -4.81 15.04 -22.78
CA ALA A 23 -3.68 15.43 -21.96
C ALA A 23 -2.82 16.43 -22.77
N PRO A 24 -2.42 17.58 -22.19
CA PRO A 24 -1.44 18.44 -22.84
C PRO A 24 -0.13 17.66 -23.06
N PRO A 25 0.60 17.91 -24.15
CA PRO A 25 1.91 17.30 -24.35
C PRO A 25 2.84 17.68 -23.20
N LEU A 26 3.71 16.76 -22.81
CA LEU A 26 4.80 17.06 -21.89
C LEU A 26 5.71 18.13 -22.53
N THR A 27 6.14 19.12 -21.74
CA THR A 27 7.09 20.16 -22.19
C THR A 27 8.36 19.52 -22.75
N LEU A 28 8.81 18.42 -22.13
CA LEU A 28 9.89 17.58 -22.62
C LEU A 28 9.42 16.11 -22.63
N PRO A 29 9.13 15.55 -23.81
CA PRO A 29 8.80 14.13 -23.93
C PRO A 29 9.96 13.26 -23.44
N PHE A 30 9.63 12.16 -22.77
CA PHE A 30 10.61 11.15 -22.35
C PHE A 30 9.99 9.77 -22.52
N MET A 31 10.84 8.78 -22.82
CA MET A 31 10.41 7.38 -22.81
C MET A 31 10.34 6.92 -21.35
N PRO A 32 9.23 6.29 -20.92
CA PRO A 32 9.15 5.73 -19.59
C PRO A 32 10.25 4.68 -19.37
N GLN A 33 10.92 4.80 -18.23
CA GLN A 33 11.93 3.88 -17.75
C GLN A 33 11.68 3.67 -16.28
N ALA A 34 11.77 2.43 -15.84
CA ALA A 34 11.72 2.09 -14.44
C ALA A 34 13.13 2.13 -13.80
N LEU A 35 13.17 2.29 -12.47
CA LEU A 35 14.40 2.31 -11.68
C LEU A 35 14.25 1.40 -10.49
N ARG A 36 15.09 0.37 -10.39
CA ARG A 36 15.09 -0.58 -9.27
C ARG A 36 16.51 -0.89 -8.83
N PHE A 37 16.78 -0.80 -7.53
CA PHE A 37 18.11 -0.99 -6.93
C PHE A 37 19.23 -0.19 -7.64
N GLY A 38 18.91 1.04 -8.10
CA GLY A 38 19.83 1.92 -8.82
C GLY A 38 20.09 1.55 -10.28
N LYS A 39 19.42 0.53 -10.82
CA LYS A 39 19.47 0.15 -12.24
C LYS A 39 18.26 0.69 -12.99
N VAL A 40 18.51 1.40 -14.08
CA VAL A 40 17.48 1.88 -15.00
C VAL A 40 17.12 0.77 -15.97
N SER A 41 15.83 0.58 -16.22
CA SER A 41 15.27 -0.35 -17.20
C SER A 41 14.45 0.42 -18.23
N ASP A 42 14.59 0.08 -19.50
CA ASP A 42 13.73 0.64 -20.57
C ASP A 42 12.30 0.09 -20.54
N ARG A 43 12.01 -0.80 -19.58
CA ARG A 43 10.67 -1.32 -19.33
C ARG A 43 9.85 -0.31 -18.55
N PHE A 44 8.56 -0.28 -18.84
CA PHE A 44 7.60 0.52 -18.08
C PHE A 44 7.36 -0.06 -16.69
N ASP A 45 7.32 -1.40 -16.59
CA ASP A 45 7.08 -2.16 -15.37
C ASP A 45 8.32 -3.02 -15.04
N GLU A 46 8.61 -3.16 -13.73
CA GLU A 46 9.68 -3.99 -13.17
C GLU A 46 9.20 -5.42 -12.85
N GLY A 47 7.92 -5.72 -13.08
CA GLY A 47 7.34 -7.04 -12.97
C GLY A 47 7.23 -7.53 -11.51
N ILE A 48 7.86 -8.66 -11.22
CA ILE A 48 7.78 -9.28 -9.89
C ILE A 48 8.68 -8.52 -8.91
N ASP A 49 8.10 -8.08 -7.79
CA ASP A 49 8.83 -7.43 -6.70
C ASP A 49 8.99 -8.39 -5.52
N ALA A 50 9.84 -9.41 -5.72
CA ALA A 50 10.12 -10.40 -4.70
C ALA A 50 10.83 -9.74 -3.49
N PRO A 51 10.31 -9.90 -2.25
CA PRO A 51 10.90 -9.27 -1.07
C PRO A 51 12.37 -9.68 -0.83
N GLY A 52 12.74 -10.89 -1.25
CA GLY A 52 14.13 -11.36 -1.19
C GLY A 52 15.11 -10.49 -1.98
N SER A 53 14.67 -9.80 -3.03
CA SER A 53 15.55 -8.93 -3.82
C SER A 53 16.02 -7.70 -3.04
N SER A 54 15.27 -7.25 -2.02
CA SER A 54 15.63 -6.14 -1.13
C SER A 54 16.77 -6.47 -0.16
N ARG A 55 17.22 -7.72 -0.11
CA ARG A 55 18.38 -8.12 0.71
C ARG A 55 19.67 -7.47 0.20
N ASN A 56 20.55 -7.10 1.12
CA ASN A 56 21.85 -6.56 0.80
C ASN A 56 22.69 -7.63 0.07
N LYS A 57 23.09 -7.34 -1.16
CA LYS A 57 23.94 -8.22 -1.97
C LYS A 57 25.35 -8.41 -1.40
N GLU A 58 25.84 -7.47 -0.60
CA GLU A 58 27.19 -7.47 -0.03
C GLU A 58 27.26 -8.18 1.34
N ARG A 59 26.12 -8.39 2.00
CA ARG A 59 26.07 -9.07 3.30
C ARG A 59 26.27 -10.57 3.11
N GLN A 60 27.35 -11.09 3.71
CA GLN A 60 27.52 -12.53 3.89
C GLN A 60 26.49 -13.05 4.90
N ARG A 61 25.86 -14.17 4.56
CA ARG A 61 24.83 -14.81 5.39
C ARG A 61 25.25 -16.24 5.66
N ASP A 62 25.22 -16.61 6.92
CA ASP A 62 25.43 -17.99 7.33
C ASP A 62 24.22 -18.85 6.94
N ALA A 63 24.40 -20.18 6.88
CA ALA A 63 23.34 -21.09 6.43
C ALA A 63 22.12 -21.11 7.35
N ASP A 64 22.29 -20.73 8.61
CA ASP A 64 21.25 -20.61 9.63
C ASP A 64 20.58 -19.22 9.65
N ASP A 65 21.10 -18.24 8.91
CA ASP A 65 20.48 -16.92 8.79
C ASP A 65 19.08 -17.07 8.17
N PRO A 66 18.03 -16.51 8.79
CA PRO A 66 16.66 -16.63 8.28
C PRO A 66 16.46 -15.98 6.90
N TYR A 67 17.35 -15.07 6.51
CA TYR A 67 17.36 -14.41 5.20
C TYR A 67 18.30 -15.08 4.19
N ALA A 68 18.96 -16.19 4.54
CA ALA A 68 19.82 -16.93 3.62
C ALA A 68 19.03 -17.70 2.54
N GLY A 69 19.73 -18.04 1.46
CA GLY A 69 19.23 -18.85 0.35
C GLY A 69 18.38 -18.08 -0.65
N GLU A 70 18.22 -18.62 -1.85
CA GLU A 70 17.39 -18.01 -2.90
C GLU A 70 16.16 -18.88 -3.15
N ARG A 71 15.02 -18.22 -3.38
CA ARG A 71 13.77 -18.88 -3.80
C ARG A 71 13.60 -18.73 -5.30
N PRO A 72 13.11 -19.77 -5.99
CA PRO A 72 12.76 -19.66 -7.41
C PRO A 72 11.61 -18.68 -7.60
N LEU A 73 11.70 -17.86 -8.64
CA LEU A 73 10.61 -17.04 -9.12
C LEU A 73 9.80 -17.82 -10.16
N GLU A 74 8.48 -17.69 -10.11
CA GLU A 74 7.66 -18.11 -11.24
C GLU A 74 8.02 -17.27 -12.46
N THR A 75 8.05 -17.91 -13.63
CA THR A 75 8.31 -17.19 -14.87
C THR A 75 7.07 -16.39 -15.23
N ASP A 76 7.18 -15.06 -15.32
CA ASP A 76 6.07 -14.27 -15.88
C ASP A 76 5.97 -14.61 -17.38
N PRO A 77 4.84 -15.17 -17.86
CA PRO A 77 4.66 -15.48 -19.27
C PRO A 77 4.72 -14.24 -20.19
N ARG A 78 4.67 -13.02 -19.63
CA ARG A 78 4.84 -11.75 -20.34
C ARG A 78 6.30 -11.30 -20.48
N ASP A 79 7.25 -11.95 -19.80
CA ASP A 79 8.67 -11.55 -19.79
C ASP A 79 9.65 -12.74 -19.65
N PRO A 80 9.80 -13.57 -20.70
CA PRO A 80 10.50 -14.86 -20.57
C PRO A 80 12.03 -14.83 -20.73
N GLU A 81 12.61 -13.78 -21.35
CA GLU A 81 14.03 -13.81 -21.77
C GLU A 81 15.02 -13.23 -20.76
N ASP A 82 14.67 -12.17 -20.01
CA ASP A 82 15.58 -11.52 -19.03
C ASP A 82 15.06 -11.46 -17.58
N ALA A 83 13.93 -12.10 -17.28
CA ALA A 83 13.38 -12.08 -15.93
C ALA A 83 14.30 -12.85 -14.94
N PRO A 84 14.56 -12.30 -13.74
CA PRO A 84 15.29 -13.01 -12.71
C PRO A 84 14.59 -14.35 -12.41
N ARG A 85 15.40 -15.41 -12.28
CA ARG A 85 14.90 -16.78 -12.03
C ARG A 85 14.74 -17.07 -10.53
N THR A 86 15.29 -16.21 -9.69
CA THR A 86 15.28 -16.31 -8.24
C THR A 86 15.13 -14.94 -7.58
N ASP A 87 14.76 -14.93 -6.30
CA ASP A 87 14.71 -13.72 -5.45
C ASP A 87 16.10 -13.21 -5.02
N ALA A 88 17.14 -13.45 -5.83
CA ALA A 88 18.53 -13.11 -5.52
C ALA A 88 18.68 -11.69 -4.96
N ALA A 89 19.59 -11.54 -3.99
CA ALA A 89 19.82 -10.27 -3.32
C ALA A 89 20.36 -9.21 -4.31
N MET A 90 19.61 -8.12 -4.50
CA MET A 90 19.96 -7.01 -5.40
C MET A 90 20.10 -5.68 -4.66
N GLY A 91 19.52 -5.60 -3.46
CA GLY A 91 19.54 -4.42 -2.62
C GLY A 91 20.87 -4.14 -1.93
N ASP A 92 20.77 -3.23 -0.99
CA ASP A 92 21.83 -2.67 -0.16
C ASP A 92 21.46 -2.75 1.33
N ARG A 93 22.28 -2.14 2.18
CA ARG A 93 22.04 -2.11 3.63
C ARG A 93 20.70 -1.44 4.00
N ASN A 94 20.26 -0.43 3.26
CA ASN A 94 19.07 0.36 3.62
C ASN A 94 17.78 -0.37 3.24
N THR A 95 17.76 -0.94 2.05
CA THR A 95 16.66 -1.78 1.57
C THR A 95 16.51 -3.04 2.41
N GLU A 96 17.62 -3.67 2.83
CA GLU A 96 17.55 -4.81 3.76
C GLU A 96 17.05 -4.39 5.15
N ALA A 97 17.50 -3.25 5.66
CA ALA A 97 17.00 -2.74 6.95
C ALA A 97 15.49 -2.44 6.90
N SER A 98 14.99 -1.96 5.77
CA SER A 98 13.55 -1.72 5.54
C SER A 98 12.77 -3.03 5.52
N LEU A 99 13.26 -4.02 4.76
CA LEU A 99 12.69 -5.39 4.76
C LEU A 99 12.65 -5.98 6.17
N MET A 100 13.74 -5.87 6.92
CA MET A 100 13.82 -6.36 8.29
C MET A 100 12.82 -5.63 9.21
N TYR A 101 12.68 -4.32 9.08
CA TYR A 101 11.71 -3.54 9.84
C TYR A 101 10.27 -4.03 9.63
N GLU A 102 9.88 -4.26 8.37
CA GLU A 102 8.57 -4.80 8.01
C GLU A 102 8.35 -6.19 8.60
N HIS A 103 9.34 -7.08 8.46
CA HIS A 103 9.29 -8.41 9.04
C HIS A 103 9.18 -8.36 10.57
N HIS A 104 9.89 -7.47 11.24
CA HIS A 104 9.77 -7.28 12.69
C HIS A 104 8.36 -6.83 13.08
N ALA A 105 7.74 -5.91 12.34
CA ALA A 105 6.35 -5.51 12.59
C ALA A 105 5.38 -6.70 12.41
N PHE A 106 5.54 -7.47 11.34
CA PHE A 106 4.77 -8.69 11.10
C PHE A 106 4.95 -9.72 12.23
N LEU A 107 6.19 -9.98 12.65
CA LEU A 107 6.50 -10.97 13.68
C LEU A 107 5.86 -10.60 15.02
N ARG A 108 5.83 -9.32 15.41
CA ARG A 108 5.13 -8.87 16.62
C ARG A 108 3.63 -9.16 16.55
N MET A 109 2.99 -8.86 15.42
CA MET A 109 1.57 -9.18 15.22
C MET A 109 1.32 -10.68 15.24
N ARG A 110 2.19 -11.45 14.57
CA ARG A 110 2.07 -12.91 14.49
C ARG A 110 2.32 -13.59 15.84
N ALA A 111 3.27 -13.12 16.65
CA ALA A 111 3.56 -13.66 17.96
C ALA A 111 2.33 -13.57 18.89
N ARG A 112 1.62 -12.43 18.85
CA ARG A 112 0.36 -12.25 19.58
C ARG A 112 -0.74 -13.18 19.06
N ARG A 113 -0.90 -13.24 17.74
CA ARG A 113 -1.90 -14.10 17.09
C ARG A 113 -1.68 -15.59 17.36
N ASP A 114 -0.43 -16.03 17.41
CA ASP A 114 -0.05 -17.41 17.71
C ASP A 114 -0.06 -17.70 19.22
N GLY A 115 -0.51 -16.76 20.07
CA GLY A 115 -0.63 -16.93 21.51
C GLY A 115 0.71 -16.97 22.26
N LYS A 116 1.81 -16.56 21.63
CA LYS A 116 3.12 -16.43 22.31
C LYS A 116 3.17 -15.23 23.25
N TYR A 117 2.34 -14.23 22.99
CA TYR A 117 2.16 -13.03 23.79
C TYR A 117 0.68 -12.69 23.90
N ALA A 118 0.28 -12.02 24.97
CA ALA A 118 -1.05 -11.42 25.07
C ALA A 118 -1.22 -10.30 24.01
N ASN A 119 -2.46 -10.02 23.60
CA ASN A 119 -2.75 -9.10 22.49
C ASN A 119 -2.23 -7.67 22.70
N ASP A 120 -2.17 -7.21 23.94
CA ASP A 120 -1.71 -5.89 24.37
C ASP A 120 -0.27 -5.89 24.90
N ALA A 121 0.34 -7.06 25.07
CA ALA A 121 1.68 -7.17 25.61
C ALA A 121 2.76 -6.73 24.59
N PRO A 122 3.83 -6.06 25.06
CA PRO A 122 5.01 -5.83 24.24
C PRO A 122 5.71 -7.16 23.94
N VAL A 123 6.16 -7.33 22.70
CA VAL A 123 6.83 -8.54 22.24
C VAL A 123 8.34 -8.36 22.47
N ALA A 124 8.75 -8.42 23.74
CA ALA A 124 10.11 -8.09 24.18
C ALA A 124 11.21 -8.91 23.46
N GLN A 125 10.89 -10.15 23.05
CA GLN A 125 11.83 -11.00 22.32
C GLN A 125 12.10 -10.54 20.87
N GLU A 126 11.21 -9.75 20.23
CA GLU A 126 11.53 -9.08 18.96
C GLU A 126 12.31 -7.78 19.18
N ASP A 127 12.12 -7.13 20.32
CA ASP A 127 12.80 -5.87 20.64
C ASP A 127 14.25 -6.11 21.05
N ASP A 128 14.52 -7.23 21.76
CA ASP A 128 15.86 -7.73 22.05
C ASP A 128 15.97 -9.24 21.81
N LEU A 129 16.47 -9.60 20.63
CA LEU A 129 16.70 -10.99 20.22
C LEU A 129 17.75 -11.72 21.08
N MET A 130 18.61 -11.01 21.83
CA MET A 130 19.59 -11.65 22.71
C MET A 130 18.91 -12.30 23.92
N THR A 131 17.78 -11.74 24.35
CA THR A 131 16.96 -12.28 25.44
C THR A 131 15.99 -13.38 24.99
N ALA A 132 15.88 -13.60 23.67
CA ALA A 132 14.95 -14.59 23.13
C ALA A 132 15.43 -16.02 23.36
N SER A 133 14.50 -16.88 23.79
CA SER A 133 14.71 -18.33 23.85
C SER A 133 14.99 -18.92 22.46
N ASP A 134 15.66 -20.07 22.45
CA ASP A 134 15.98 -20.78 21.21
C ASP A 134 14.71 -21.20 20.45
N ASP A 135 13.66 -21.63 21.18
CA ASP A 135 12.35 -21.94 20.59
C ASP A 135 11.74 -20.73 19.86
N TYR A 136 11.91 -19.53 20.41
CA TYR A 136 11.42 -18.31 19.80
C TYR A 136 12.24 -17.94 18.56
N LYS A 137 13.57 -18.06 18.63
CA LYS A 137 14.47 -17.82 17.49
C LYS A 137 14.17 -18.79 16.34
N ALA A 138 13.92 -20.07 16.64
CA ALA A 138 13.54 -21.07 15.66
C ALA A 138 12.19 -20.75 15.01
N TRP A 139 11.17 -20.39 15.81
CA TRP A 139 9.88 -19.97 15.30
C TRP A 139 9.99 -18.72 14.41
N ARG A 140 10.72 -17.70 14.86
CA ARG A 140 10.98 -16.46 14.14
C ARG A 140 11.65 -16.74 12.80
N ALA A 141 12.70 -17.57 12.80
CA ALA A 141 13.42 -17.93 11.60
C ALA A 141 12.52 -18.66 10.59
N GLY A 142 11.67 -19.57 11.07
CA GLY A 142 10.64 -20.21 10.26
C GLY A 142 9.71 -19.19 9.61
N LYS A 143 9.17 -18.25 10.40
CA LYS A 143 8.24 -17.23 9.88
C LYS A 143 8.85 -16.29 8.85
N ILE A 144 10.12 -15.90 9.01
CA ILE A 144 10.82 -15.10 7.99
C ILE A 144 10.99 -15.92 6.69
N LYS A 145 11.35 -17.20 6.81
CA LYS A 145 11.49 -18.07 5.64
C LYS A 145 10.15 -18.26 4.92
N ASP A 146 9.07 -18.49 5.67
CA ASP A 146 7.71 -18.60 5.16
C ASP A 146 7.32 -17.32 4.40
N LEU A 147 7.48 -16.14 5.00
CA LEU A 147 7.17 -14.86 4.35
C LEU A 147 7.87 -14.69 3.01
N LEU A 148 9.17 -14.97 2.95
CA LEU A 148 9.96 -14.81 1.75
C LEU A 148 9.57 -15.81 0.65
N VAL A 149 9.12 -17.01 1.02
CA VAL A 149 8.60 -18.02 0.08
C VAL A 149 7.20 -17.67 -0.39
N GLU A 150 6.29 -17.37 0.53
CA GLU A 150 4.88 -17.08 0.25
C GLU A 150 4.71 -15.82 -0.60
N ASN A 151 5.65 -14.87 -0.50
CA ASN A 151 5.62 -13.62 -1.26
C ASN A 151 6.63 -13.58 -2.40
N VAL A 152 7.22 -14.71 -2.81
CA VAL A 152 8.22 -14.72 -3.88
C VAL A 152 7.63 -14.24 -5.22
N GLY A 153 6.35 -14.55 -5.48
CA GLY A 153 5.63 -14.17 -6.69
C GLY A 153 4.80 -12.90 -6.57
N THR A 154 5.00 -12.07 -5.55
CA THR A 154 4.22 -10.83 -5.41
C THR A 154 4.63 -9.83 -6.49
N HIS A 155 3.66 -9.38 -7.26
CA HIS A 155 3.83 -8.23 -8.15
C HIS A 155 3.92 -6.96 -7.32
N ALA A 156 4.66 -5.97 -7.82
CA ALA A 156 4.55 -4.61 -7.31
C ALA A 156 3.06 -4.21 -7.35
N THR A 157 2.55 -3.64 -6.26
CA THR A 157 1.14 -3.23 -6.23
C THR A 157 0.94 -2.03 -7.15
N ASP A 158 0.46 -2.26 -8.37
CA ASP A 158 0.18 -1.25 -9.41
C ASP A 158 -1.02 -0.33 -9.10
N HIS A 159 -1.37 -0.13 -7.82
CA HIS A 159 -2.54 0.64 -7.43
C HIS A 159 -2.35 2.16 -7.53
N SER A 160 -1.15 2.60 -7.94
CA SER A 160 -0.78 3.97 -8.23
C SER A 160 0.45 3.95 -9.14
N SER A 161 0.58 4.87 -10.10
CA SER A 161 1.82 5.03 -10.89
C SER A 161 2.93 5.53 -9.96
N ILE A 162 3.54 4.63 -9.20
CA ILE A 162 4.72 4.93 -8.40
C ILE A 162 5.83 5.13 -9.42
N LEU A 163 6.15 6.39 -9.68
CA LEU A 163 7.31 6.75 -10.49
C LEU A 163 8.55 6.42 -9.63
N THR A 164 9.04 5.18 -9.78
CA THR A 164 10.25 4.69 -9.09
C THR A 164 11.51 5.40 -9.58
N ASN A 165 11.43 6.05 -10.74
CA ASN A 165 12.49 6.86 -11.32
C ASN A 165 12.28 8.35 -10.98
N PRO A 166 13.11 8.96 -10.10
CA PRO A 166 12.93 10.34 -9.65
C PRO A 166 13.02 11.37 -10.80
N ALA A 167 13.79 11.09 -11.86
CA ALA A 167 13.86 11.96 -13.03
C ALA A 167 12.57 11.94 -13.86
N HIS A 168 11.81 10.84 -13.80
CA HIS A 168 10.49 10.74 -14.43
C HIS A 168 9.40 11.30 -13.51
N SER A 169 9.54 11.13 -12.19
CA SER A 169 8.73 11.83 -11.19
C SER A 169 8.76 13.33 -11.39
N GLU A 170 9.94 13.94 -11.53
CA GLU A 170 10.05 15.38 -11.76
C GLU A 170 9.31 15.84 -13.04
N LYS A 171 9.43 15.06 -14.13
CA LYS A 171 8.87 15.43 -15.44
C LYS A 171 7.38 15.12 -15.61
N ALA A 172 6.86 14.07 -14.98
CA ALA A 172 5.45 13.66 -15.09
C ALA A 172 4.58 14.02 -13.87
N LEU A 173 5.13 14.11 -12.66
CA LEU A 173 4.36 14.52 -11.47
C LEU A 173 4.00 16.01 -11.51
N ALA A 174 4.82 16.83 -12.20
CA ALA A 174 4.46 18.21 -12.55
C ALA A 174 3.22 18.30 -13.46
N TYR A 175 2.76 17.17 -14.02
CA TYR A 175 1.66 17.05 -14.97
C TYR A 175 0.47 16.24 -14.46
N ASP A 176 0.37 15.95 -13.16
CA ASP A 176 -0.89 15.45 -12.56
C ASP A 176 -1.94 16.57 -12.50
N ILE A 177 -2.33 17.03 -13.69
CA ILE A 177 -3.49 17.86 -13.95
C ILE A 177 -4.63 16.87 -14.07
N PRO A 178 -5.74 17.02 -13.31
CA PRO A 178 -6.85 16.09 -13.35
C PRO A 178 -7.29 15.83 -14.81
N VAL A 179 -7.05 14.61 -15.27
CA VAL A 179 -7.41 14.19 -16.63
C VAL A 179 -8.91 13.94 -16.68
N GLY A 180 -9.64 14.90 -17.24
CA GLY A 180 -11.08 14.81 -17.47
C GLY A 180 -11.69 16.19 -17.69
N VAL A 181 -12.85 16.24 -18.35
CA VAL A 181 -13.69 17.45 -18.30
C VAL A 181 -14.25 17.53 -16.88
N CYS A 182 -13.63 18.35 -16.04
CA CYS A 182 -14.17 18.69 -14.74
C CYS A 182 -15.42 19.54 -14.97
N HIS A 183 -16.60 18.91 -14.89
CA HIS A 183 -17.88 19.62 -14.97
C HIS A 183 -18.21 20.39 -13.68
N ILE A 184 -17.34 20.27 -12.68
CA ILE A 184 -17.45 20.97 -11.40
C ILE A 184 -16.84 22.35 -11.59
N GLY A 185 -17.61 23.40 -11.30
CA GLY A 185 -17.14 24.77 -11.39
C GLY A 185 -15.94 25.03 -10.47
N GLN A 186 -15.12 26.02 -10.80
CA GLN A 186 -13.91 26.34 -10.04
C GLN A 186 -14.20 26.61 -8.55
N GLU A 187 -15.31 27.26 -8.24
CA GLU A 187 -15.75 27.52 -6.87
C GLU A 187 -16.09 26.22 -6.12
N ASP A 188 -16.80 25.30 -6.79
CA ASP A 188 -17.16 24.02 -6.20
C ASP A 188 -15.93 23.13 -6.05
N LEU A 189 -14.99 23.15 -6.99
CA LEU A 189 -13.73 22.42 -6.89
C LEU A 189 -12.85 22.97 -5.76
N ALA A 190 -12.82 24.28 -5.56
CA ALA A 190 -12.15 24.92 -4.43
C ALA A 190 -12.77 24.48 -3.10
N ARG A 191 -14.11 24.44 -3.03
CA ARG A 191 -14.84 23.88 -1.87
C ARG A 191 -14.52 22.41 -1.65
N PHE A 192 -14.49 21.58 -2.70
CA PHE A 192 -14.11 20.17 -2.61
C PHE A 192 -12.71 19.97 -2.04
N ARG A 193 -11.73 20.78 -2.48
CA ARG A 193 -10.37 20.73 -1.93
C ARG A 193 -10.31 21.12 -0.46
N MET A 194 -11.06 22.15 -0.06
CA MET A 194 -11.20 22.53 1.34
C MET A 194 -11.91 21.45 2.19
N MET A 195 -12.88 20.74 1.62
CA MET A 195 -13.57 19.62 2.27
C MET A 195 -12.68 18.38 2.42
N ALA A 196 -11.87 18.07 1.40
CA ALA A 196 -11.02 16.88 1.36
C ALA A 196 -9.81 16.96 2.31
N ASP A 197 -9.36 18.17 2.64
CA ASP A 197 -8.23 18.39 3.54
C ASP A 197 -8.72 19.11 4.79
N TRP A 198 -8.79 18.34 5.89
CA TRP A 198 -9.26 18.80 7.19
C TRP A 198 -8.52 20.04 7.72
N ARG A 199 -7.30 20.32 7.24
CA ARG A 199 -6.51 21.51 7.63
C ARG A 199 -7.07 22.82 7.07
N PHE A 200 -7.87 22.75 6.01
CA PHE A 200 -8.46 23.94 5.37
C PHE A 200 -9.90 24.21 5.82
N LEU A 201 -10.41 23.47 6.82
CA LEU A 201 -11.75 23.67 7.37
C LEU A 201 -11.91 25.03 8.07
N GLU A 202 -10.82 25.67 8.52
CA GLU A 202 -10.87 27.04 9.08
C GLU A 202 -11.26 28.10 8.03
N GLY A 203 -11.04 27.82 6.74
CA GLY A 203 -11.46 28.67 5.63
C GLY A 203 -12.90 28.46 5.18
N VAL A 204 -13.61 27.48 5.76
CA VAL A 204 -15.02 27.21 5.44
C VAL A 204 -15.92 28.16 6.20
N ASP A 205 -16.92 28.72 5.53
CA ASP A 205 -17.94 29.56 6.16
C ASP A 205 -18.63 28.80 7.31
N LYS A 206 -18.79 29.44 8.47
CA LYS A 206 -19.37 28.81 9.67
C LYS A 206 -20.84 28.42 9.50
N SER A 207 -21.56 29.02 8.56
CA SER A 207 -22.93 28.64 8.20
C SER A 207 -22.98 27.38 7.34
N ASN A 208 -21.85 26.95 6.79
CA ASN A 208 -21.78 25.74 5.99
C ASN A 208 -21.88 24.50 6.89
N PRO A 209 -22.77 23.53 6.60
CA PRO A 209 -22.94 22.32 7.42
C PRO A 209 -21.65 21.56 7.74
N ILE A 210 -20.66 21.62 6.85
CA ILE A 210 -19.34 20.97 7.03
C ILE A 210 -18.47 21.64 8.09
N ALA A 211 -18.71 22.91 8.45
CA ALA A 211 -17.97 23.57 9.52
C ALA A 211 -18.11 22.84 10.87
N ALA A 212 -19.17 22.04 11.04
CA ALA A 212 -19.35 21.19 12.21
C ALA A 212 -18.24 20.13 12.36
N PHE A 213 -17.63 19.68 11.25
CA PHE A 213 -16.58 18.66 11.26
C PHE A 213 -15.21 19.19 11.70
N ASP A 214 -14.97 20.50 11.72
CA ASP A 214 -13.71 21.07 12.26
C ASP A 214 -13.46 20.58 13.69
N LYS A 215 -14.51 20.53 14.51
CA LYS A 215 -14.44 19.98 15.87
C LYS A 215 -14.08 18.50 15.86
N TYR A 216 -14.75 17.72 15.00
CA TYR A 216 -14.45 16.29 14.87
C TYR A 216 -12.97 16.04 14.55
N PHE A 217 -12.38 16.76 13.58
CA PHE A 217 -10.97 16.58 13.25
C PHE A 217 -10.02 17.07 14.34
N LYS A 218 -10.39 18.10 15.10
CA LYS A 218 -9.57 18.64 16.20
C LYS A 218 -9.60 17.79 17.47
N SER A 219 -10.77 17.29 17.86
CA SER A 219 -10.99 16.61 19.14
C SER A 219 -11.27 15.10 19.01
N GLY A 220 -11.39 14.58 17.79
CA GLY A 220 -11.83 13.20 17.54
C GLY A 220 -13.26 12.93 18.00
N THR A 221 -14.04 13.99 18.28
CA THR A 221 -15.39 13.91 18.84
C THR A 221 -16.35 14.83 18.11
N MET A 222 -17.58 14.37 17.90
CA MET A 222 -18.66 15.14 17.28
C MET A 222 -19.70 15.45 18.34
N GLY A 223 -19.96 16.73 18.60
CA GLY A 223 -20.89 17.14 19.67
C GLY A 223 -20.55 16.59 21.06
N ASN A 224 -19.25 16.51 21.40
CA ASN A 224 -18.70 15.88 22.61
C ASN A 224 -18.91 14.36 22.73
N LYS A 225 -19.34 13.68 21.66
CA LYS A 225 -19.46 12.22 21.59
C LYS A 225 -18.31 11.64 20.80
N LYS A 226 -17.85 10.44 21.16
CA LYS A 226 -16.92 9.69 20.33
C LYS A 226 -17.63 9.25 19.05
N VAL A 227 -16.88 9.05 17.98
CA VAL A 227 -17.41 8.60 16.68
C VAL A 227 -18.21 7.30 16.81
N GLU A 228 -17.71 6.38 17.64
CA GLU A 228 -18.36 5.08 17.89
C GLU A 228 -19.78 5.20 18.46
N ASP A 229 -20.04 6.24 19.25
CA ASP A 229 -21.37 6.52 19.80
C ASP A 229 -22.20 7.34 18.81
N TRP A 230 -21.57 8.34 18.19
CA TRP A 230 -22.23 9.26 17.25
C TRP A 230 -22.88 8.53 16.06
N VAL A 231 -22.20 7.55 15.46
CA VAL A 231 -22.72 6.78 14.30
C VAL A 231 -23.95 5.93 14.61
N ASN A 232 -24.23 5.67 15.89
CA ASN A 232 -25.37 4.86 16.33
C ASN A 232 -26.56 5.72 16.78
N GLU A 233 -26.34 7.01 17.05
CA GLU A 233 -27.34 7.89 17.67
C GLU A 233 -27.84 9.00 16.73
N ASP A 234 -27.05 9.36 15.72
CA ASP A 234 -27.36 10.45 14.79
C ASP A 234 -27.66 9.90 13.40
N ASN A 235 -28.82 10.28 12.84
CA ASN A 235 -29.22 9.87 11.50
C ASN A 235 -28.27 10.39 10.41
N ASP A 236 -27.61 11.53 10.64
CA ASP A 236 -26.65 12.09 9.68
C ASP A 236 -25.33 11.29 9.65
N ALA A 237 -25.06 10.51 10.69
CA ALA A 237 -23.91 9.62 10.81
C ALA A 237 -24.26 8.13 10.67
N ALA A 238 -25.55 7.82 10.49
CA ALA A 238 -26.03 6.45 10.42
C ALA A 238 -25.47 5.74 9.18
N LEU A 239 -25.01 4.51 9.39
CA LEU A 239 -24.65 3.64 8.27
C LEU A 239 -25.86 3.45 7.35
N PRO A 240 -25.71 3.66 6.02
CA PRO A 240 -26.80 3.42 5.09
C PRO A 240 -27.35 1.99 5.26
N PRO A 241 -28.68 1.75 5.18
CA PRO A 241 -29.28 0.45 5.50
C PRO A 241 -28.75 -0.73 4.67
N LYS A 242 -28.15 -0.44 3.51
CA LYS A 242 -27.54 -1.42 2.60
C LYS A 242 -26.13 -1.86 3.03
N VAL A 243 -25.49 -1.11 3.93
CA VAL A 243 -24.15 -1.43 4.44
C VAL A 243 -24.30 -2.29 5.69
N LEU A 244 -24.04 -3.59 5.54
CA LEU A 244 -24.05 -4.52 6.66
C LEU A 244 -22.75 -4.36 7.47
N ASN A 245 -22.85 -3.73 8.65
CA ASN A 245 -21.75 -3.62 9.60
C ASN A 245 -21.48 -4.96 10.29
N LYS A 246 -20.76 -5.86 9.60
CA LYS A 246 -20.29 -7.13 10.15
C LYS A 246 -18.89 -6.96 10.70
N ARG A 247 -18.77 -6.57 11.97
CA ARG A 247 -17.52 -6.73 12.73
C ARG A 247 -17.42 -8.18 13.19
N SER A 248 -17.10 -9.08 12.27
CA SER A 248 -16.59 -10.39 12.66
C SER A 248 -15.21 -10.17 13.25
N LEU A 249 -15.10 -10.34 14.56
CA LEU A 249 -13.83 -10.69 15.21
C LEU A 249 -13.35 -11.98 14.52
N PHE A 250 -12.36 -11.85 13.65
CA PHE A 250 -11.63 -12.96 13.05
C PHE A 250 -10.32 -13.17 13.79
#